data_AF-A0A1X0DWB7-F1
#
_entry.id   AF-A0A1X0DWB7-F1
#
_cell.length_a   1.000
_cell.length_b   1.000
_cell.length_c   1.000
_cell.angle_alpha   90.00
_cell.angle_beta   90.00
_cell.angle_gamma   90.00
#
_symmetry.space_group_name_H-M   'P 1'
#
loop_
_entity.id
_entity.type
_entity.pdbx_description
1 polymer ?
#
loop_
_entity_poly.entity_id
_entity_poly.type
_entity_poly.pdbx_seq_one_letter_code
_entity_poly.pdbx_strand_id
1 'polypeptide(L)'
;MHRSGTSATTGLLAHLGVYLGAPERFLPADVHNPEGYHELQDAVDLNDRLLDWCGSAWDLPPELGDPHLGQLQPPPDLVARLKSLVASMDAEAAAVGRPWAVKDPRLSVLWPFWLQAKPTARVVLCVRNPAAIAQSLEIRNGLSLRFGLKLSEQYFEHLLSIPKERIEAQVRYEELVSDPEKVARDLVRNLRLESDVDRTRMAISSVKAELARNRGRLESMPASIDSHSISRAYARMLAHGPAPVVEPVNPPTLGLAPTSSPTDVAFENEGHAATTPVEVSSLNGCAPRLILAGHSHLRAIAGRPIVSESSELVAGPRGDGMLFLVGPGPKRDMSYFDTLADLAIGADVGIIWNGNEHLALYFFEAETPFDFLSAHVRTMNPSAQMKSQAAIRHRFQQTSFDTLDVVLKRLATGGLNRIALIGTPPPKGDNEALRALLQTEEFFVNWAAQLGHSVETVPITDPYVRLKLWYLLQDMQAEKARARGLMFIPVPKEVQDADGFLKREFWQDVTHANRAYGNVMYETVLRAFNK
;
A
#
# COMPACT_ATOMS: atom_id res chain seq x y z
N MET A 1 12.29 -3.30 -8.95
CA MET A 1 11.99 -2.32 -7.87
C MET A 1 10.69 -1.59 -8.17
N HIS A 2 9.88 -1.32 -7.14
CA HIS A 2 8.69 -0.49 -7.25
C HIS A 2 9.06 0.92 -7.74
N ARG A 3 8.12 1.59 -8.43
CA ARG A 3 8.29 2.97 -8.94
C ARG A 3 9.37 3.16 -10.03
N SER A 4 9.96 2.08 -10.54
CA SER A 4 10.87 2.09 -11.71
C SER A 4 10.16 2.25 -13.07
N GLY A 5 8.86 2.57 -13.09
CA GLY A 5 8.10 2.73 -14.33
C GLY A 5 7.55 1.44 -14.94
N THR A 6 7.54 0.34 -14.19
CA THR A 6 7.06 -0.97 -14.67
C THR A 6 5.64 -0.93 -15.21
N SER A 7 4.70 -0.20 -14.57
CA SER A 7 3.33 -0.08 -15.10
C SER A 7 3.26 0.59 -16.47
N ALA A 8 4.08 1.64 -16.71
CA ALA A 8 4.12 2.33 -17.99
C ALA A 8 4.70 1.42 -19.10
N THR A 9 5.79 0.71 -18.80
CA THR A 9 6.35 -0.29 -19.73
C THR A 9 5.36 -1.42 -20.01
N THR A 10 4.66 -1.92 -19.00
CA THR A 10 3.67 -2.99 -19.15
C THR A 10 2.45 -2.54 -19.94
N GLY A 11 1.96 -1.31 -19.72
CA GLY A 11 0.88 -0.73 -20.53
C GLY A 11 1.27 -0.59 -22.00
N LEU A 12 2.49 -0.10 -22.27
CA LEU A 12 3.06 -0.05 -23.62
C LEU A 12 3.07 -1.45 -24.27
N LEU A 13 3.58 -2.47 -23.57
CA LEU A 13 3.62 -3.84 -24.06
C LEU A 13 2.22 -4.43 -24.32
N ALA A 14 1.23 -4.12 -23.48
CA ALA A 14 -0.15 -4.54 -23.67
C ALA A 14 -0.71 -4.06 -25.01
N HIS A 15 -0.53 -2.76 -25.31
CA HIS A 15 -0.94 -2.17 -26.58
C HIS A 15 -0.15 -2.72 -27.77
N LEU A 16 1.13 -3.09 -27.58
CA LEU A 16 1.94 -3.77 -28.61
C LEU A 16 1.53 -5.22 -28.86
N GLY A 17 0.56 -5.76 -28.11
CA GLY A 17 0.00 -7.09 -28.33
C GLY A 17 0.48 -8.16 -27.36
N VAL A 18 1.18 -7.80 -26.28
CA VAL A 18 1.52 -8.75 -25.21
C VAL A 18 0.30 -9.00 -24.33
N TYR A 19 -0.03 -10.27 -24.10
CA TYR A 19 -1.10 -10.68 -23.21
C TYR A 19 -0.65 -10.59 -21.75
N LEU A 20 -1.47 -9.96 -20.89
CA LEU A 20 -1.14 -9.77 -19.47
C LEU A 20 -2.02 -10.59 -18.52
N GLY A 21 -2.97 -11.35 -19.07
CA GLY A 21 -4.03 -12.02 -18.32
C GLY A 21 -5.38 -11.34 -18.49
N ALA A 22 -6.43 -11.99 -17.98
CA ALA A 22 -7.80 -11.46 -18.00
C ALA A 22 -7.92 -10.23 -17.06
N PRO A 23 -8.61 -9.13 -17.47
CA PRO A 23 -8.69 -7.91 -16.67
C PRO A 23 -9.24 -8.09 -15.26
N GLU A 24 -10.12 -9.07 -15.06
CA GLU A 24 -10.75 -9.39 -13.77
C GLU A 24 -9.76 -9.98 -12.76
N ARG A 25 -8.61 -10.45 -13.24
CA ARG A 25 -7.52 -10.98 -12.42
C ARG A 25 -6.53 -9.91 -11.99
N PHE A 26 -6.66 -8.67 -12.46
CA PHE A 26 -5.72 -7.60 -12.13
C PHE A 26 -5.99 -7.00 -10.75
N LEU A 27 -4.90 -6.57 -10.09
CA LEU A 27 -4.98 -5.69 -8.94
C LEU A 27 -5.80 -4.44 -9.28
N PRO A 28 -6.77 -4.04 -8.43
CA PRO A 28 -7.57 -2.85 -8.68
C PRO A 28 -6.71 -1.59 -8.68
N ALA A 29 -7.09 -0.61 -9.51
CA ALA A 29 -6.49 0.71 -9.50
C ALA A 29 -6.73 1.43 -8.15
N ASP A 30 -5.83 2.33 -7.79
CA ASP A 30 -5.94 3.14 -6.57
C ASP A 30 -5.42 4.58 -6.80
N VAL A 31 -5.40 5.40 -5.74
CA VAL A 31 -4.88 6.77 -5.77
C VAL A 31 -3.39 6.85 -6.16
N HIS A 32 -2.62 5.79 -5.95
CA HIS A 32 -1.19 5.74 -6.27
C HIS A 32 -0.91 5.27 -7.71
N ASN A 33 -1.86 4.59 -8.34
CA ASN A 33 -1.86 4.22 -9.75
C ASN A 33 -3.29 4.14 -10.32
N PRO A 34 -3.89 5.30 -10.70
CA PRO A 34 -5.29 5.36 -11.13
C PRO A 34 -5.61 4.61 -12.43
N GLU A 35 -4.60 4.32 -13.23
CA GLU A 35 -4.74 3.60 -14.51
C GLU A 35 -4.69 2.07 -14.34
N GLY A 36 -4.51 1.60 -13.10
CA GLY A 36 -4.38 0.19 -12.80
C GLY A 36 -2.95 -0.29 -12.85
N TYR A 37 -2.70 -1.38 -12.11
CA TYR A 37 -1.35 -1.91 -11.97
C TYR A 37 -0.96 -2.84 -13.11
N HIS A 38 -1.89 -3.48 -13.82
CA HIS A 38 -1.54 -4.58 -14.75
C HIS A 38 -0.71 -5.69 -14.06
N GLU A 39 -0.95 -5.88 -12.75
CA GLU A 39 -0.36 -6.93 -11.93
C GLU A 39 -1.46 -7.95 -11.67
N LEU A 40 -1.19 -9.23 -11.92
CA LEU A 40 -2.12 -10.29 -11.60
C LEU A 40 -2.17 -10.50 -10.08
N GLN A 41 -3.37 -10.48 -9.49
CA GLN A 41 -3.56 -10.63 -8.04
C GLN A 41 -2.95 -11.94 -7.53
N ASP A 42 -3.16 -13.05 -8.25
CA ASP A 42 -2.61 -14.35 -7.87
C ASP A 42 -1.07 -14.41 -7.97
N ALA A 43 -0.47 -13.70 -8.93
CA ALA A 43 0.98 -13.53 -9.00
C ALA A 43 1.51 -12.70 -7.81
N VAL A 44 0.80 -11.62 -7.46
CA VAL A 44 1.13 -10.74 -6.34
C VAL A 44 1.09 -11.51 -5.01
N ASP A 45 0.00 -12.22 -4.76
CA ASP A 45 -0.19 -13.00 -3.53
C ASP A 45 0.86 -14.10 -3.41
N LEU A 46 1.18 -14.76 -4.53
CA LEU A 46 2.21 -15.79 -4.57
C LEU A 46 3.61 -15.19 -4.31
N ASN A 47 3.92 -14.04 -4.89
CA ASN A 47 5.19 -13.35 -4.67
C ASN A 47 5.35 -12.89 -3.21
N ASP A 48 4.29 -12.40 -2.57
CA ASP A 48 4.31 -12.07 -1.15
C ASP A 48 4.59 -13.31 -0.29
N ARG A 49 3.92 -14.44 -0.57
CA ARG A 49 4.17 -15.69 0.16
C ARG A 49 5.58 -16.24 -0.05
N LEU A 50 6.15 -16.10 -1.25
CA LEU A 50 7.54 -16.49 -1.53
C LEU A 50 8.54 -15.61 -0.76
N LEU A 51 8.32 -14.29 -0.72
CA LEU A 51 9.16 -13.38 0.04
C LEU A 51 9.06 -13.63 1.54
N ASP A 52 7.84 -13.78 2.05
CA ASP A 52 7.58 -14.06 3.47
C ASP A 52 8.26 -15.36 3.91
N TRP A 53 8.19 -16.41 3.07
CA TRP A 53 8.93 -17.65 3.29
C TRP A 53 10.45 -17.45 3.38
N CYS A 54 11.01 -16.52 2.61
CA CYS A 54 12.41 -16.10 2.71
C CYS A 54 12.68 -15.12 3.88
N GLY A 55 11.72 -14.91 4.80
CA GLY A 55 11.84 -13.92 5.87
C GLY A 55 11.97 -12.47 5.37
N SER A 56 11.54 -12.23 4.13
CA SER A 56 11.77 -11.01 3.37
C SER A 56 10.44 -10.37 2.97
N ALA A 57 10.49 -9.17 2.41
CA ALA A 57 9.36 -8.56 1.70
C ALA A 57 9.84 -7.55 0.66
N TRP A 58 8.92 -6.83 0.02
CA TRP A 58 9.29 -5.86 -1.00
C TRP A 58 10.16 -4.71 -0.46
N ASP A 59 9.95 -4.32 0.79
CA ASP A 59 10.69 -3.27 1.51
C ASP A 59 11.85 -3.81 2.36
N LEU A 60 11.99 -5.13 2.44
CA LEU A 60 13.12 -5.81 3.05
C LEU A 60 13.52 -6.97 2.13
N PRO A 61 14.09 -6.66 0.95
CA PRO A 61 14.46 -7.70 0.00
C PRO A 61 15.56 -8.58 0.62
N PRO A 62 15.67 -9.85 0.18
CA PRO A 62 16.73 -10.73 0.64
C PRO A 62 18.13 -10.11 0.46
N GLU A 63 19.08 -10.45 1.34
CA GLU A 63 20.46 -9.99 1.20
C GLU A 63 21.16 -10.62 -0.02
N LEU A 64 22.04 -9.85 -0.66
CA LEU A 64 22.80 -10.30 -1.83
C LEU A 64 24.02 -11.10 -1.41
N GLY A 65 24.27 -12.19 -2.12
CA GLY A 65 25.35 -13.09 -1.77
C GLY A 65 24.93 -14.18 -0.80
N ASP A 66 23.65 -14.25 -0.40
CA ASP A 66 23.04 -15.52 -0.05
C ASP A 66 23.01 -16.40 -1.32
N PRO A 67 23.88 -17.41 -1.45
CA PRO A 67 23.89 -18.28 -2.63
C PRO A 67 22.59 -19.08 -2.76
N HIS A 68 21.67 -18.94 -1.81
CA HIS A 68 20.59 -19.87 -1.59
C HIS A 68 19.31 -19.48 -2.32
N LEU A 69 18.96 -18.23 -2.68
CA LEU A 69 17.62 -17.99 -3.32
C LEU A 69 17.36 -18.84 -4.57
N GLY A 70 18.37 -19.05 -5.42
CA GLY A 70 18.26 -19.92 -6.59
C GLY A 70 18.38 -21.42 -6.29
N GLN A 71 18.88 -21.81 -5.11
CA GLN A 71 19.06 -23.19 -4.66
C GLN A 71 17.99 -23.63 -3.65
N LEU A 72 17.34 -22.66 -3.02
CA LEU A 72 16.23 -22.75 -2.10
C LEU A 72 15.09 -23.41 -2.86
N GLN A 73 14.55 -24.47 -2.26
CA GLN A 73 13.33 -25.10 -2.74
C GLN A 73 12.17 -24.49 -1.97
N PRO A 74 11.28 -23.71 -2.60
CA PRO A 74 10.09 -23.23 -1.94
C PRO A 74 9.25 -24.42 -1.45
N PRO A 75 8.37 -24.21 -0.45
CA PRO A 75 7.38 -25.19 -0.04
C PRO A 75 6.64 -25.79 -1.24
N PRO A 76 6.39 -27.12 -1.26
CA PRO A 76 5.76 -27.79 -2.41
C PRO A 76 4.44 -27.16 -2.87
N ASP A 77 3.66 -26.58 -1.95
CA ASP A 77 2.41 -25.88 -2.28
C ASP A 77 2.66 -24.58 -3.06
N LEU A 78 3.68 -23.81 -2.70
CA LEU A 78 4.08 -22.60 -3.44
C LEU A 78 4.61 -22.96 -4.84
N VAL A 79 5.42 -24.02 -4.93
CA VAL A 79 5.91 -24.54 -6.22
C VAL A 79 4.74 -24.97 -7.11
N ALA A 80 3.77 -25.71 -6.57
CA ALA A 80 2.59 -26.15 -7.31
C ALA A 80 1.75 -24.97 -7.80
N ARG A 81 1.53 -23.96 -6.94
CA ARG A 81 0.80 -22.73 -7.30
C ARG A 81 1.51 -21.94 -8.40
N LEU A 82 2.82 -21.78 -8.31
CA LEU A 82 3.62 -21.10 -9.33
C LEU A 82 3.52 -21.81 -10.69
N LYS A 83 3.67 -23.14 -10.71
CA LYS A 83 3.53 -23.94 -11.94
C LYS A 83 2.12 -23.86 -12.52
N SER A 84 1.10 -23.90 -11.66
CA SER A 84 -0.30 -23.77 -12.07
C SER A 84 -0.58 -22.41 -12.71
N LEU A 85 -0.04 -21.33 -12.14
CA LEU A 85 -0.17 -19.98 -12.68
C LEU A 85 0.52 -19.83 -14.04
N VAL A 86 1.73 -20.37 -14.18
CA VAL A 86 2.43 -20.38 -15.48
C VAL A 86 1.64 -21.17 -16.53
N ALA A 87 1.11 -22.34 -16.16
CA ALA A 87 0.33 -23.17 -17.07
C ALA A 87 -0.99 -22.52 -17.50
N SER A 88 -1.68 -21.80 -16.60
CA SER A 88 -2.89 -21.07 -16.97
C SER A 88 -2.58 -19.92 -17.92
N MET A 89 -1.53 -19.15 -17.65
CA MET A 89 -1.07 -18.07 -18.54
C MET A 89 -0.66 -18.59 -19.92
N ASP A 90 0.06 -19.73 -19.98
CA ASP A 90 0.41 -20.36 -21.25
C ASP A 90 -0.84 -20.76 -22.05
N ALA A 91 -1.85 -21.34 -21.40
CA ALA A 91 -3.10 -21.74 -22.06
C ALA A 91 -3.93 -20.54 -22.54
N GLU A 92 -4.08 -19.51 -21.70
CA GLU A 92 -4.81 -18.28 -22.03
C GLU A 92 -4.15 -17.54 -23.21
N ALA A 93 -2.82 -17.41 -23.17
CA ALA A 93 -2.04 -16.75 -24.21
C ALA A 93 -2.11 -17.50 -25.55
N ALA A 94 -2.07 -18.83 -25.52
CA ALA A 94 -2.24 -19.67 -26.70
C ALA A 94 -3.62 -19.51 -27.33
N ALA A 95 -4.68 -19.40 -26.52
CA ALA A 95 -6.04 -19.21 -27.00
C ALA A 95 -6.24 -17.88 -27.75
N VAL A 96 -5.50 -16.83 -27.39
CA VAL A 96 -5.54 -15.52 -28.06
C VAL A 96 -4.42 -15.32 -29.10
N GLY A 97 -3.52 -16.30 -29.27
CA GLY A 97 -2.42 -16.27 -30.23
C GLY A 97 -1.40 -15.16 -29.98
N ARG A 98 -1.07 -14.85 -28.72
CA ARG A 98 -0.16 -13.75 -28.34
C ARG A 98 0.90 -14.23 -27.35
N PRO A 99 2.12 -13.66 -27.36
CA PRO A 99 3.05 -13.85 -26.24
C PRO A 99 2.47 -13.22 -24.97
N TRP A 100 2.81 -13.76 -23.81
CA TRP A 100 2.36 -13.21 -22.54
C TRP A 100 3.50 -12.70 -21.66
N ALA A 101 3.17 -11.79 -20.74
CA ALA A 101 4.06 -11.33 -19.70
C ALA A 101 3.33 -11.25 -18.36
N VAL A 102 4.07 -11.54 -17.28
CA VAL A 102 3.65 -11.19 -15.92
C VAL A 102 4.46 -9.99 -15.47
N LYS A 103 3.80 -9.02 -14.85
CA LYS A 103 4.45 -7.92 -14.16
C LYS A 103 4.22 -8.03 -12.68
N ASP A 104 5.30 -7.87 -11.94
CA ASP A 104 5.31 -7.55 -10.51
C ASP A 104 6.72 -6.99 -10.20
N PRO A 105 6.86 -5.82 -9.56
CA PRO A 105 8.17 -5.26 -9.24
C PRO A 105 9.07 -6.14 -8.38
N ARG A 106 8.52 -7.13 -7.65
CA ARG A 106 9.22 -8.15 -6.84
C ARG A 106 9.82 -9.27 -7.67
N LEU A 107 9.43 -9.43 -8.94
CA LEU A 107 10.11 -10.36 -9.86
C LEU A 107 11.60 -10.07 -9.96
N SER A 108 12.03 -8.83 -9.72
CA SER A 108 13.45 -8.47 -9.71
C SER A 108 14.28 -9.23 -8.67
N VAL A 109 13.66 -9.72 -7.59
CA VAL A 109 14.34 -10.54 -6.57
C VAL A 109 13.88 -12.01 -6.62
N LEU A 110 12.66 -12.26 -7.10
CA LEU A 110 12.08 -13.61 -7.21
C LEU A 110 12.33 -14.28 -8.57
N TRP A 111 13.07 -13.65 -9.48
CA TRP A 111 13.34 -14.19 -10.83
C TRP A 111 13.86 -15.64 -10.83
N PRO A 112 14.67 -16.13 -9.86
CA PRO A 112 15.13 -17.51 -9.89
C PRO A 112 13.98 -18.52 -9.85
N PHE A 113 12.98 -18.30 -8.99
CA PHE A 113 11.82 -19.18 -8.87
C PHE A 113 10.95 -19.15 -10.14
N TRP A 114 10.74 -17.96 -10.70
CA TRP A 114 9.97 -17.78 -11.93
C TRP A 114 10.65 -18.42 -13.15
N LEU A 115 11.98 -18.30 -13.27
CA LEU A 115 12.73 -18.97 -14.34
C LEU A 115 12.80 -20.49 -14.15
N GLN A 116 12.77 -21.01 -12.91
CA GLN A 116 12.62 -22.45 -12.68
C GLN A 116 11.24 -22.96 -13.14
N ALA A 117 10.17 -22.19 -12.88
CA ALA A 117 8.82 -22.56 -13.30
C ALA A 117 8.59 -22.38 -14.82
N LYS A 118 9.23 -21.38 -15.44
CA LYS A 118 9.20 -21.13 -16.89
C LYS A 118 10.62 -20.91 -17.42
N PRO A 119 11.38 -21.98 -17.74
CA PRO A 119 12.76 -21.88 -18.20
C PRO A 119 12.95 -21.11 -19.51
N THR A 120 11.88 -20.99 -20.30
CA THR A 120 11.85 -20.25 -21.58
C THR A 120 11.53 -18.76 -21.42
N ALA A 121 11.21 -18.29 -20.21
CA ALA A 121 10.89 -16.89 -19.98
C ALA A 121 12.09 -15.97 -20.25
N ARG A 122 11.79 -14.79 -20.75
CA ARG A 122 12.74 -13.70 -21.02
C ARG A 122 12.40 -12.49 -20.16
N VAL A 123 13.37 -11.62 -19.95
CA VAL A 123 13.28 -10.49 -19.03
C VAL A 123 13.31 -9.17 -19.79
N VAL A 124 12.33 -8.30 -19.49
CA VAL A 124 12.37 -6.88 -19.83
C VAL A 124 12.74 -6.10 -18.57
N LEU A 125 13.94 -5.54 -18.54
CA LEU A 125 14.45 -4.80 -17.38
C LEU A 125 13.94 -3.36 -17.39
N CYS A 126 13.16 -2.98 -16.39
CA CYS A 126 12.76 -1.59 -16.19
C CYS A 126 13.72 -0.90 -15.21
N VAL A 127 14.40 0.16 -15.67
CA VAL A 127 15.40 0.88 -14.90
C VAL A 127 15.01 2.36 -14.82
N ARG A 128 15.19 2.98 -13.65
CA ARG A 128 14.90 4.41 -13.42
C ARG A 128 15.95 5.00 -12.49
N ASN A 129 16.17 6.30 -12.55
CA ASN A 129 17.04 7.00 -11.62
C ASN A 129 16.65 6.72 -10.15
N PRO A 130 17.57 6.22 -9.30
CA PRO A 130 17.27 5.86 -7.91
C PRO A 130 16.83 7.04 -7.04
N ALA A 131 17.26 8.27 -7.33
CA ALA A 131 16.77 9.46 -6.62
C ALA A 131 15.28 9.72 -6.91
N ALA A 132 14.85 9.52 -8.17
CA ALA A 132 13.44 9.62 -8.54
C ALA A 132 12.59 8.48 -7.94
N ILE A 133 13.16 7.27 -7.81
CA ILE A 133 12.51 6.16 -7.10
C ILE A 133 12.32 6.53 -5.62
N ALA A 134 13.38 7.00 -4.95
CA ALA A 134 13.33 7.36 -3.53
C ALA A 134 12.31 8.46 -3.23
N GLN A 135 12.28 9.54 -4.02
CA GLN A 135 11.26 10.60 -3.89
C GLN A 135 9.84 10.06 -4.11
N SER A 136 9.65 9.14 -5.06
CA SER A 136 8.35 8.53 -5.32
C SER A 136 7.89 7.61 -4.19
N LEU A 137 8.82 6.95 -3.49
CA LEU A 137 8.56 6.15 -2.29
C LEU A 137 8.30 7.01 -1.07
N GLU A 138 8.96 8.16 -0.93
CA GLU A 138 8.67 9.13 0.12
C GLU A 138 7.23 9.64 0.01
N ILE A 139 6.82 10.06 -1.18
CA ILE A 139 5.44 10.54 -1.42
C ILE A 139 4.41 9.42 -1.20
N ARG A 140 4.71 8.19 -1.64
CA ARG A 140 3.76 7.07 -1.57
C ARG A 140 3.66 6.47 -0.17
N ASN A 141 4.80 6.22 0.46
CA ASN A 141 4.95 5.36 1.62
C ASN A 141 5.51 6.09 2.85
N GLY A 142 5.84 7.38 2.75
CA GLY A 142 6.50 8.13 3.83
C GLY A 142 7.94 7.70 4.09
N LEU A 143 8.52 6.88 3.21
CA LEU A 143 9.86 6.33 3.39
C LEU A 143 10.92 7.43 3.20
N SER A 144 11.89 7.51 4.11
CA SER A 144 12.97 8.48 3.98
C SER A 144 13.74 8.31 2.66
N LEU A 145 14.21 9.42 2.09
CA LEU A 145 15.03 9.39 0.86
C LEU A 145 16.23 8.43 0.98
N ARG A 146 16.92 8.43 2.12
CA ARG A 146 18.06 7.54 2.38
C ARG A 146 17.66 6.07 2.27
N PHE A 147 16.51 5.72 2.82
CA PHE A 147 15.99 4.36 2.74
C PHE A 147 15.59 3.99 1.31
N GLY A 148 14.80 4.84 0.64
CA GLY A 148 14.40 4.58 -0.75
C GLY A 148 15.59 4.40 -1.70
N LEU A 149 16.68 5.14 -1.46
CA LEU A 149 17.94 5.00 -2.18
C LEU A 149 18.65 3.66 -1.91
N LYS A 150 18.79 3.26 -0.63
CA LYS A 150 19.40 1.97 -0.27
C LYS A 150 18.57 0.77 -0.73
N LEU A 151 17.25 0.87 -0.63
CA LEU A 151 16.33 -0.12 -1.18
C LEU A 151 16.52 -0.24 -2.70
N SER A 152 16.63 0.88 -3.42
CA SER A 152 16.89 0.87 -4.86
C SER A 152 18.23 0.18 -5.21
N GLU A 153 19.29 0.46 -4.44
CA GLU A 153 20.59 -0.18 -4.59
C GLU A 153 20.52 -1.70 -4.42
N GLN A 154 19.88 -2.19 -3.35
CA GLN A 154 19.69 -3.63 -3.12
C GLN A 154 18.97 -4.30 -4.29
N TYR A 155 17.90 -3.68 -4.79
CA TYR A 155 17.17 -4.18 -5.94
C TYR A 155 18.00 -4.17 -7.24
N PHE A 156 18.85 -3.17 -7.45
CA PHE A 156 19.73 -3.14 -8.62
C PHE A 156 20.75 -4.26 -8.60
N GLU A 157 21.36 -4.54 -7.46
CA GLU A 157 22.28 -5.67 -7.35
C GLU A 157 21.59 -7.02 -7.61
N HIS A 158 20.31 -7.19 -7.21
CA HIS A 158 19.53 -8.38 -7.57
C HIS A 158 19.29 -8.47 -9.07
N LEU A 159 18.95 -7.36 -9.73
CA LEU A 159 18.80 -7.29 -11.18
C LEU A 159 20.13 -7.55 -11.93
N LEU A 160 21.26 -7.11 -11.37
CA LEU A 160 22.59 -7.36 -11.92
C LEU A 160 22.99 -8.85 -11.88
N SER A 161 22.38 -9.64 -11.00
CA SER A 161 22.57 -11.09 -10.95
C SER A 161 21.85 -11.85 -12.06
N ILE A 162 20.91 -11.21 -12.77
CA ILE A 162 20.18 -11.85 -13.87
C ILE A 162 21.17 -12.09 -15.03
N PRO A 163 21.27 -13.33 -15.55
CA PRO A 163 22.13 -13.62 -16.69
C PRO A 163 21.76 -12.76 -17.91
N LYS A 164 22.76 -12.16 -18.58
CA LYS A 164 22.52 -11.25 -19.71
C LYS A 164 21.77 -11.89 -20.86
N GLU A 165 21.92 -13.20 -21.04
CA GLU A 165 21.26 -14.00 -22.07
C GLU A 165 19.77 -14.16 -21.80
N ARG A 166 19.29 -13.87 -20.57
CA ARG A 166 17.86 -13.86 -20.24
C ARG A 166 17.21 -12.49 -20.48
N ILE A 167 17.99 -11.44 -20.70
CA ILE A 167 17.50 -10.06 -20.85
C ILE A 167 17.30 -9.79 -22.34
N GLU A 168 16.05 -9.54 -22.74
CA GLU A 168 15.69 -9.25 -24.14
C GLU A 168 15.66 -7.74 -24.41
N ALA A 169 15.31 -6.95 -23.40
CA ALA A 169 15.30 -5.50 -23.48
C ALA A 169 15.57 -4.85 -22.13
N GLN A 170 16.18 -3.67 -22.17
CA GLN A 170 16.26 -2.77 -21.02
C GLN A 170 15.55 -1.46 -21.37
N VAL A 171 14.50 -1.13 -20.60
CA VAL A 171 13.71 0.08 -20.74
C VAL A 171 14.08 1.05 -19.63
N ARG A 172 14.69 2.17 -20.02
CA ARG A 172 14.96 3.28 -19.10
C ARG A 172 13.72 4.15 -19.03
N TYR A 173 13.21 4.38 -17.83
CA TYR A 173 11.98 5.15 -17.65
C TYR A 173 12.10 6.57 -18.23
N GLU A 174 13.26 7.20 -18.07
CA GLU A 174 13.52 8.53 -18.61
C GLU A 174 13.41 8.55 -20.15
N GLU A 175 13.88 7.51 -20.82
CA GLU A 175 13.81 7.35 -22.28
C GLU A 175 12.40 6.98 -22.75
N LEU A 176 11.72 6.09 -22.01
CA LEU A 176 10.32 5.75 -22.26
C LEU A 176 9.44 6.99 -22.30
N VAL A 177 9.66 7.93 -21.38
CA VAL A 177 8.84 9.15 -21.32
C VAL A 177 9.30 10.22 -22.31
N SER A 178 10.61 10.31 -22.62
CA SER A 178 11.11 11.32 -23.57
C SER A 178 10.97 10.94 -25.04
N ASP A 179 11.06 9.65 -25.35
CA ASP A 179 11.00 9.08 -26.71
C ASP A 179 10.29 7.71 -26.70
N PRO A 180 8.97 7.70 -26.41
CA PRO A 180 8.18 6.46 -26.38
C PRO A 180 8.16 5.74 -27.73
N GLU A 181 8.31 6.46 -28.85
CA GLU A 181 8.36 5.86 -30.19
C GLU A 181 9.59 4.97 -30.37
N LYS A 182 10.77 5.49 -30.00
CA LYS A 182 12.00 4.70 -30.04
C LYS A 182 11.89 3.47 -29.15
N VAL A 183 11.38 3.63 -27.93
CA VAL A 183 11.22 2.49 -27.00
C VAL A 183 10.23 1.46 -27.54
N ALA A 184 9.10 1.88 -28.12
CA ALA A 184 8.15 0.97 -28.73
C ALA A 184 8.77 0.19 -29.91
N ARG A 185 9.50 0.87 -30.81
CA ARG A 185 10.23 0.23 -31.92
C ARG A 185 11.26 -0.77 -31.42
N ASP A 186 12.06 -0.40 -30.43
CA ASP A 186 13.08 -1.26 -29.85
C ASP A 186 12.46 -2.51 -29.20
N LEU A 187 11.33 -2.36 -28.49
CA LEU A 187 10.60 -3.48 -27.91
C LEU A 187 9.99 -4.41 -28.96
N VAL A 188 9.33 -3.88 -30.00
CA VAL A 188 8.77 -4.68 -31.09
C VAL A 188 9.86 -5.52 -31.75
N ARG A 189 11.01 -4.90 -32.07
CA ARG A 189 12.15 -5.59 -32.69
C ARG A 189 12.72 -6.67 -31.75
N ASN A 190 13.09 -6.29 -30.53
CA ASN A 190 13.80 -7.19 -29.62
C ASN A 190 12.91 -8.36 -29.16
N LEU A 191 11.65 -8.09 -28.84
CA LEU A 191 10.69 -9.11 -28.41
C LEU A 191 10.03 -9.85 -29.59
N ARG A 192 10.34 -9.48 -30.84
CA ARG A 192 9.80 -10.07 -32.07
C ARG A 192 8.28 -10.06 -32.07
N LEU A 193 7.68 -8.95 -31.69
CA LEU A 193 6.22 -8.81 -31.59
C LEU A 193 5.62 -8.55 -32.97
N GLU A 194 4.49 -9.20 -33.24
CA GLU A 194 3.62 -8.82 -34.35
C GLU A 194 2.79 -7.60 -33.94
N SER A 195 3.19 -6.42 -34.42
CA SER A 195 2.51 -5.15 -34.15
C SER A 195 2.21 -4.41 -35.45
N ASP A 196 1.02 -3.82 -35.53
CA ASP A 196 0.62 -2.94 -36.63
C ASP A 196 0.79 -1.46 -36.24
N VAL A 197 0.58 -0.58 -37.22
CA VAL A 197 0.74 0.88 -37.04
C VAL A 197 -0.22 1.44 -35.99
N ASP A 198 -1.45 0.92 -35.93
CA ASP A 198 -2.47 1.43 -35.02
C ASP A 198 -2.19 1.00 -33.58
N ARG A 199 -1.78 -0.25 -33.36
CA ARG A 199 -1.28 -0.75 -32.06
C ARG A 199 -0.07 0.03 -31.58
N THR A 200 0.88 0.28 -32.47
CA THR A 200 2.08 1.07 -32.14
C THR A 200 1.69 2.51 -31.75
N ARG A 201 0.77 3.14 -32.49
CA ARG A 201 0.26 4.48 -32.17
C ARG A 201 -0.47 4.52 -30.82
N MET A 202 -1.34 3.54 -30.56
CA MET A 202 -2.03 3.42 -29.26
C MET A 202 -1.02 3.23 -28.12
N ALA A 203 -0.03 2.37 -28.31
CA ALA A 203 1.04 2.14 -27.35
C ALA A 203 1.77 3.44 -27.01
N ILE A 204 2.23 4.19 -28.01
CA ILE A 204 2.89 5.48 -27.81
C ILE A 204 1.99 6.45 -27.04
N SER A 205 0.71 6.55 -27.41
CA SER A 205 -0.25 7.47 -26.76
C SER A 205 -0.56 7.13 -25.30
N SER A 206 -0.35 5.87 -24.89
CA SER A 206 -0.54 5.44 -23.49
C SER A 206 0.55 5.97 -22.55
N VAL A 207 1.71 6.39 -23.08
CA VAL A 207 2.82 6.89 -22.27
C VAL A 207 2.62 8.38 -21.98
N LYS A 208 2.19 8.69 -20.76
CA LYS A 208 1.96 10.08 -20.34
C LYS A 208 3.26 10.82 -20.02
N ALA A 209 3.61 11.79 -20.86
CA ALA A 209 4.73 12.71 -20.65
C ALA A 209 4.69 13.42 -19.28
N GLU A 210 3.49 13.68 -18.76
CA GLU A 210 3.26 14.35 -17.47
C GLU A 210 3.75 13.55 -16.25
N LEU A 211 3.99 12.24 -16.39
CA LEU A 211 4.54 11.41 -15.32
C LEU A 211 6.07 11.60 -15.14
N ALA A 212 6.74 12.33 -16.05
CA ALA A 212 8.14 12.73 -15.94
C ALA A 212 8.45 13.75 -14.83
N ARG A 213 7.46 14.23 -14.07
CA ARG A 213 7.62 15.34 -13.10
C ARG A 213 8.67 15.08 -12.00
N ASN A 214 8.96 13.82 -11.67
CA ASN A 214 9.99 13.47 -10.69
C ASN A 214 11.34 13.18 -11.38
N ARG A 215 12.06 14.25 -11.77
CA ARG A 215 13.45 14.20 -12.29
C ARG A 215 14.47 14.28 -11.15
N GLY A 216 14.33 13.44 -10.12
CA GLY A 216 15.26 13.43 -8.99
C GLY A 216 16.71 13.34 -9.49
N ARG A 217 17.58 14.27 -9.06
CA ARG A 217 19.01 14.23 -9.37
C ARG A 217 19.75 13.62 -8.18
N LEU A 218 20.64 12.66 -8.44
CA LEU A 218 21.49 12.07 -7.40
C LEU A 218 22.41 13.12 -6.77
N GLU A 219 22.89 14.07 -7.57
CA GLU A 219 23.75 15.19 -7.16
C GLU A 219 23.05 16.18 -6.22
N SER A 220 21.72 16.23 -6.22
CA SER A 220 20.94 17.10 -5.32
C SER A 220 20.57 16.42 -4.00
N MET A 221 21.09 15.22 -3.72
CA MET A 221 20.81 14.50 -2.49
C MET A 221 21.69 15.02 -1.34
N PRO A 222 21.20 14.98 -0.07
CA PRO A 222 21.99 15.40 1.08
C PRO A 222 23.34 14.67 1.18
N ALA A 223 24.42 15.40 1.48
CA ALA A 223 25.78 14.87 1.59
C ALA A 223 25.95 13.74 2.63
N SER A 224 25.00 13.60 3.57
CA SER A 224 24.96 12.52 4.58
C SER A 224 24.56 11.15 4.03
N ILE A 225 24.21 11.05 2.75
CA ILE A 225 23.84 9.80 2.08
C ILE A 225 25.03 9.38 1.20
N ASP A 226 25.54 8.15 1.39
CA ASP A 226 26.56 7.58 0.51
C ASP A 226 26.01 7.35 -0.90
N SER A 227 26.02 8.41 -1.70
CA SER A 227 25.55 8.43 -3.08
C SER A 227 26.52 7.72 -4.03
N HIS A 228 27.77 7.47 -3.62
CA HIS A 228 28.78 6.85 -4.47
C HIS A 228 28.45 5.39 -4.75
N SER A 229 28.09 4.62 -3.72
CA SER A 229 27.74 3.21 -3.91
C SER A 229 26.50 3.04 -4.78
N ILE A 230 25.46 3.84 -4.52
CA ILE A 230 24.22 3.84 -5.32
C ILE A 230 24.48 4.27 -6.77
N SER A 231 25.32 5.29 -6.99
CA SER A 231 25.67 5.76 -8.34
C SER A 231 26.43 4.70 -9.12
N ARG A 232 27.34 3.95 -8.46
CA ARG A 232 28.04 2.81 -9.07
C ARG A 232 27.07 1.69 -9.42
N ALA A 233 26.17 1.30 -8.51
CA ALA A 233 25.15 0.29 -8.77
C ALA A 233 24.26 0.68 -9.95
N TYR A 234 23.81 1.95 -10.00
CA TYR A 234 23.02 2.46 -11.10
C TYR A 234 23.78 2.48 -12.43
N ALA A 235 25.04 2.92 -12.44
CA ALA A 235 25.88 2.89 -13.65
C ALA A 235 26.11 1.46 -14.17
N ARG A 236 26.36 0.50 -13.28
CA ARG A 236 26.42 -0.94 -13.63
C ARG A 236 25.10 -1.40 -14.22
N MET A 237 23.97 -0.98 -13.64
CA MET A 237 22.64 -1.35 -14.13
C MET A 237 22.40 -0.82 -15.55
N LEU A 238 22.79 0.42 -15.84
CA LEU A 238 22.73 0.98 -17.20
C LEU A 238 23.62 0.23 -18.20
N ALA A 239 24.71 -0.41 -17.75
CA ALA A 239 25.59 -1.24 -18.58
C ALA A 239 25.17 -2.73 -18.66
N HIS A 240 24.14 -3.14 -17.91
CA HIS A 240 23.65 -4.53 -17.84
C HIS A 240 22.45 -4.78 -18.75
N GLY A 241 22.38 -4.07 -19.88
CA GLY A 241 21.39 -4.31 -20.92
C GLY A 241 21.56 -5.67 -21.62
N PRO A 242 20.70 -5.97 -22.63
CA PRO A 242 20.79 -7.21 -23.40
C PRO A 242 22.20 -7.39 -24.00
N ALA A 243 22.61 -8.65 -24.18
CA ALA A 243 23.85 -8.95 -24.91
C ALA A 243 23.80 -8.35 -26.33
N PRO A 244 24.91 -7.82 -26.87
CA PRO A 244 24.92 -7.24 -28.21
C PRO A 244 24.43 -8.27 -29.24
N VAL A 245 23.43 -7.88 -30.03
CA VAL A 245 22.95 -8.70 -31.15
C VAL A 245 23.98 -8.59 -32.27
N VAL A 246 24.60 -9.72 -32.64
CA VAL A 246 25.40 -9.80 -33.86
C VAL A 246 24.44 -9.94 -35.03
N GLU A 247 24.10 -8.82 -35.68
CA GLU A 247 23.23 -8.86 -36.86
C GLU A 247 24.00 -9.36 -38.11
N PRO A 248 23.44 -10.28 -38.90
CA PRO A 248 23.92 -10.57 -40.25
C PRO A 248 23.55 -9.41 -41.20
N VAL A 249 24.56 -8.84 -41.86
CA VAL A 249 24.44 -7.72 -42.79
C VAL A 249 23.87 -8.19 -44.13
N ASN A 250 22.81 -7.53 -44.62
CA ASN A 250 22.59 -7.30 -46.06
C ASN A 250 21.68 -6.06 -46.32
N PRO A 251 21.82 -5.40 -47.49
CA PRO A 251 21.73 -3.94 -47.66
C PRO A 251 20.33 -3.44 -48.14
N PRO A 252 20.11 -2.10 -48.24
CA PRO A 252 18.78 -1.49 -48.12
C PRO A 252 18.03 -1.31 -49.44
N THR A 253 16.70 -1.20 -49.38
CA THR A 253 15.87 -0.72 -50.51
C THR A 253 14.97 0.46 -50.10
N LEU A 254 15.31 1.59 -50.73
CA LEU A 254 14.58 2.84 -51.04
C LEU A 254 13.07 2.91 -50.73
N GLY A 255 12.69 3.98 -50.01
CA GLY A 255 11.29 4.36 -49.74
C GLY A 255 10.64 5.21 -50.83
N LEU A 256 9.39 5.62 -50.56
CA LEU A 256 8.68 6.76 -51.17
C LEU A 256 7.39 7.06 -50.37
N ALA A 257 7.12 8.34 -50.14
CA ALA A 257 5.83 8.96 -49.79
C ALA A 257 5.88 10.41 -50.36
N PRO A 258 4.83 11.24 -50.35
CA PRO A 258 3.37 11.05 -50.18
C PRO A 258 2.55 11.76 -51.30
N THR A 259 1.21 11.69 -51.29
CA THR A 259 0.35 12.66 -52.01
C THR A 259 -0.92 13.02 -51.21
N SER A 260 -1.46 14.21 -51.51
CA SER A 260 -2.27 15.08 -50.65
C SER A 260 -3.67 15.40 -51.21
N SER A 261 -4.65 15.55 -50.30
CA SER A 261 -5.82 16.48 -50.30
C SER A 261 -6.92 16.31 -51.40
N PRO A 262 -8.10 16.98 -51.35
CA PRO A 262 -8.65 17.94 -50.38
C PRO A 262 -10.17 17.75 -49.99
N THR A 263 -10.62 18.53 -48.97
CA THR A 263 -11.95 19.20 -48.71
C THR A 263 -13.27 18.39 -48.89
N ASP A 264 -14.34 18.56 -48.10
CA ASP A 264 -15.10 19.81 -47.91
C ASP A 264 -16.34 19.66 -46.97
N VAL A 265 -16.85 20.81 -46.49
CA VAL A 265 -18.21 21.19 -45.99
C VAL A 265 -18.75 20.79 -44.61
N ALA A 266 -19.19 21.84 -43.91
CA ALA A 266 -19.93 21.91 -42.65
C ALA A 266 -21.47 21.72 -42.83
N PHE A 267 -22.15 21.36 -41.73
CA PHE A 267 -23.55 21.70 -41.49
C PHE A 267 -23.77 21.98 -40.00
N GLU A 268 -24.24 23.21 -39.71
CA GLU A 268 -24.91 23.58 -38.47
C GLU A 268 -26.38 23.11 -38.52
N ASN A 269 -26.96 22.77 -37.37
CA ASN A 269 -28.31 23.22 -37.05
C ASN A 269 -28.60 23.17 -35.55
N GLU A 270 -29.29 24.22 -35.10
CA GLU A 270 -29.59 24.59 -33.74
C GLU A 270 -30.78 23.83 -33.12
N GLY A 271 -30.76 23.77 -31.78
CA GLY A 271 -31.91 24.14 -30.95
C GLY A 271 -32.88 23.04 -30.52
N HIS A 272 -33.03 22.85 -29.20
CA HIS A 272 -34.30 23.13 -28.50
C HIS A 272 -34.09 23.16 -26.97
N ALA A 273 -34.87 24.03 -26.33
CA ALA A 273 -34.70 24.51 -24.96
C ALA A 273 -35.38 23.65 -23.87
N ALA A 274 -34.80 23.77 -22.67
CA ALA A 274 -35.37 23.84 -21.31
C ALA A 274 -36.61 23.02 -20.92
N THR A 275 -36.49 22.27 -19.81
CA THR A 275 -37.33 22.41 -18.60
C THR A 275 -36.75 21.62 -17.40
N THR A 276 -36.42 22.31 -16.32
CA THR A 276 -36.62 21.89 -14.91
C THR A 276 -37.67 22.88 -14.34
N PRO A 277 -38.35 22.67 -13.19
CA PRO A 277 -38.04 21.81 -12.03
C PRO A 277 -39.24 21.06 -11.41
N VAL A 278 -39.00 20.17 -10.44
CA VAL A 278 -39.97 19.90 -9.36
C VAL A 278 -39.22 19.83 -8.03
N GLU A 279 -39.49 20.81 -7.18
CA GLU A 279 -39.23 20.77 -5.74
C GLU A 279 -40.26 19.87 -5.04
N VAL A 280 -39.79 19.17 -4.01
CA VAL A 280 -40.62 18.87 -2.83
C VAL A 280 -39.81 19.31 -1.61
N SER A 281 -40.08 20.53 -1.16
CA SER A 281 -39.94 20.93 0.25
C SER A 281 -40.98 20.13 1.05
N SER A 282 -40.85 19.80 2.32
CA SER A 282 -40.06 20.29 3.44
C SER A 282 -40.27 19.28 4.58
N LEU A 283 -39.31 19.15 5.49
CA LEU A 283 -39.55 19.22 6.93
C LEU A 283 -38.20 19.11 7.67
N ASN A 284 -37.92 20.18 8.40
CA ASN A 284 -37.11 20.28 9.61
C ASN A 284 -35.59 20.30 9.47
N GLY A 285 -35.09 21.54 9.50
CA GLY A 285 -33.73 21.85 9.89
C GLY A 285 -33.37 21.20 11.23
N CYS A 286 -32.35 20.36 11.17
CA CYS A 286 -31.41 20.10 12.23
C CYS A 286 -30.09 19.86 11.49
N ALA A 287 -28.97 20.42 11.96
CA ALA A 287 -27.66 20.08 11.41
C ALA A 287 -27.50 18.55 11.34
N PRO A 288 -26.75 17.98 10.36
CA PRO A 288 -26.55 16.54 10.29
C PRO A 288 -26.07 16.03 11.66
N ARG A 289 -26.79 15.05 12.20
CA ARG A 289 -26.46 14.46 13.50
C ARG A 289 -25.09 13.81 13.39
N LEU A 290 -24.18 14.10 14.30
CA LEU A 290 -22.88 13.41 14.38
C LEU A 290 -22.98 12.25 15.36
N ILE A 291 -22.72 11.03 14.87
CA ILE A 291 -22.75 9.80 15.67
C ILE A 291 -21.34 9.21 15.74
N LEU A 292 -20.83 8.99 16.96
CA LEU A 292 -19.58 8.27 17.19
C LEU A 292 -19.84 6.83 17.62
N ALA A 293 -19.15 5.90 16.98
CA ALA A 293 -19.28 4.47 17.23
C ALA A 293 -17.91 3.77 17.18
N GLY A 294 -17.85 2.55 17.70
CA GLY A 294 -16.67 1.69 17.55
C GLY A 294 -16.18 1.05 18.84
N HIS A 295 -14.87 0.94 18.96
CA HIS A 295 -14.20 0.11 19.97
C HIS A 295 -13.89 0.86 21.27
N SER A 296 -13.20 0.20 22.19
CA SER A 296 -13.02 0.62 23.58
C SER A 296 -12.46 2.04 23.78
N HIS A 297 -11.67 2.60 22.86
CA HIS A 297 -11.19 3.98 22.96
C HIS A 297 -12.31 5.03 22.83
N LEU A 298 -13.49 4.67 22.29
CA LEU A 298 -14.68 5.52 22.34
C LEU A 298 -15.07 5.90 23.78
N ARG A 299 -14.77 5.03 24.76
CA ARG A 299 -15.00 5.28 26.20
C ARG A 299 -14.38 6.60 26.67
N ALA A 300 -13.16 6.90 26.22
CA ALA A 300 -12.47 8.11 26.63
C ALA A 300 -13.24 9.36 26.17
N ILE A 301 -13.69 9.37 24.90
CA ILE A 301 -14.43 10.48 24.29
C ILE A 301 -15.85 10.60 24.86
N ALA A 302 -16.53 9.47 25.04
CA ALA A 302 -17.88 9.42 25.60
C ALA A 302 -17.90 9.86 27.07
N GLY A 303 -16.78 9.71 27.78
CA GLY A 303 -16.66 9.99 29.21
C GLY A 303 -17.52 9.07 30.08
N ARG A 304 -17.94 7.92 29.54
CA ARG A 304 -18.84 6.93 30.17
C ARG A 304 -18.59 5.52 29.63
N PRO A 305 -19.06 4.46 30.31
CA PRO A 305 -19.10 3.12 29.73
C PRO A 305 -19.87 3.11 28.41
N ILE A 306 -19.36 2.36 27.42
CA ILE A 306 -19.96 2.24 26.08
C ILE A 306 -20.57 0.84 25.84
N VAL A 307 -20.50 -0.03 26.85
CA VAL A 307 -20.97 -1.41 26.79
C VAL A 307 -22.35 -1.48 27.42
N SER A 308 -23.33 -2.02 26.69
CA SER A 308 -24.70 -2.27 27.11
C SER A 308 -25.24 -3.56 26.48
N GLU A 309 -26.36 -4.08 26.97
CA GLU A 309 -26.97 -5.30 26.40
C GLU A 309 -27.57 -5.07 25.01
N SER A 310 -28.18 -3.90 24.80
CA SER A 310 -28.78 -3.47 23.54
C SER A 310 -28.05 -2.26 22.95
N SER A 311 -28.03 -2.18 21.62
CA SER A 311 -27.47 -1.04 20.90
C SER A 311 -28.42 0.16 20.94
N GLU A 312 -27.95 1.30 21.41
CA GLU A 312 -28.74 2.55 21.47
C GLU A 312 -27.87 3.80 21.29
N LEU A 313 -28.51 4.91 20.89
CA LEU A 313 -27.83 6.21 20.79
C LEU A 313 -27.99 6.99 22.10
N VAL A 314 -26.86 7.37 22.69
CA VAL A 314 -26.82 8.20 23.89
C VAL A 314 -26.22 9.57 23.61
N ALA A 315 -26.73 10.59 24.29
CA ALA A 315 -26.20 11.94 24.18
C ALA A 315 -24.78 12.06 24.71
N GLY A 316 -23.94 12.82 24.00
CA GLY A 316 -22.57 13.12 24.37
C GLY A 316 -22.46 13.92 25.67
N PRO A 317 -21.28 13.92 26.32
CA PRO A 317 -21.04 14.57 27.60
C PRO A 317 -21.25 16.09 27.62
N ARG A 318 -21.37 16.77 26.46
CA ARG A 318 -21.48 18.23 26.36
C ARG A 318 -22.85 18.76 25.95
N GLY A 319 -23.78 17.87 25.57
CA GLY A 319 -25.14 18.27 25.16
C GLY A 319 -25.20 19.10 23.87
N ASP A 320 -24.16 19.07 23.03
CA ASP A 320 -24.05 19.80 21.76
C ASP A 320 -24.63 19.05 20.55
N GLY A 321 -25.38 17.97 20.81
CA GLY A 321 -26.03 17.15 19.78
C GLY A 321 -25.19 16.00 19.24
N MET A 322 -23.92 15.85 19.65
CA MET A 322 -23.14 14.65 19.30
C MET A 322 -23.68 13.43 20.05
N LEU A 323 -23.87 12.33 19.32
CA LEU A 323 -24.43 11.08 19.83
C LEU A 323 -23.38 9.97 19.81
N PHE A 324 -23.56 8.98 20.66
CA PHE A 324 -22.66 7.84 20.79
C PHE A 324 -23.47 6.55 20.67
N LEU A 325 -23.03 5.62 19.83
CA LEU A 325 -23.60 4.28 19.80
C LEU A 325 -22.96 3.44 20.90
N VAL A 326 -23.73 3.16 21.94
CA VAL A 326 -23.40 2.16 22.97
C VAL A 326 -24.08 0.85 22.62
N GLY A 327 -23.51 -0.27 23.05
CA GLY A 327 -24.06 -1.59 22.72
C GLY A 327 -23.18 -2.73 23.24
N PRO A 328 -23.46 -3.98 22.84
CA PRO A 328 -22.60 -5.13 23.15
C PRO A 328 -21.18 -4.97 22.55
N GLY A 329 -21.01 -3.99 21.66
CA GLY A 329 -19.78 -3.64 21.01
C GLY A 329 -19.51 -4.51 19.78
N PRO A 330 -18.48 -4.18 18.99
CA PRO A 330 -18.17 -4.83 17.71
C PRO A 330 -17.57 -6.26 17.84
N LYS A 331 -17.98 -7.07 18.83
CA LYS A 331 -17.23 -8.26 19.28
C LYS A 331 -17.84 -9.63 18.94
N ARG A 332 -18.98 -9.72 18.25
CA ARG A 332 -19.67 -11.02 18.04
C ARG A 332 -20.22 -11.29 16.63
N ASP A 333 -20.55 -10.25 15.87
CA ASP A 333 -21.05 -10.32 14.49
C ASP A 333 -21.18 -8.88 13.94
N MET A 334 -21.81 -8.72 12.78
CA MET A 334 -22.06 -7.42 12.14
C MET A 334 -23.19 -6.61 12.79
N SER A 335 -23.93 -7.15 13.76
CA SER A 335 -25.16 -6.54 14.30
C SER A 335 -24.96 -5.13 14.86
N TYR A 336 -23.82 -4.87 15.51
CA TYR A 336 -23.46 -3.53 16.01
C TYR A 336 -23.39 -2.51 14.88
N PHE A 337 -22.77 -2.87 13.75
CA PHE A 337 -22.62 -1.99 12.60
C PHE A 337 -23.85 -1.94 11.70
N ASP A 338 -24.64 -3.02 11.64
CA ASP A 338 -25.95 -2.99 11.01
C ASP A 338 -26.89 -2.04 11.76
N THR A 339 -26.91 -2.11 13.10
CA THR A 339 -27.67 -1.16 13.92
C THR A 339 -27.18 0.27 13.73
N LEU A 340 -25.86 0.47 13.62
CA LEU A 340 -25.31 1.79 13.29
C LEU A 340 -25.83 2.29 11.94
N ALA A 341 -25.81 1.44 10.90
CA ALA A 341 -26.27 1.81 9.57
C ALA A 341 -27.75 2.26 9.59
N ASP A 342 -28.60 1.53 10.32
CA ASP A 342 -30.02 1.85 10.43
C ASP A 342 -30.28 3.15 11.20
N LEU A 343 -29.54 3.39 12.29
CA LEU A 343 -29.71 4.56 13.15
C LEU A 343 -29.04 5.83 12.60
N ALA A 344 -28.13 5.70 11.63
CA ALA A 344 -27.30 6.78 11.10
C ALA A 344 -27.71 7.27 9.70
N ILE A 345 -28.90 6.92 9.20
CA ILE A 345 -29.42 7.45 7.93
C ILE A 345 -29.44 8.98 7.98
N GLY A 346 -28.78 9.63 7.02
CA GLY A 346 -28.63 11.09 6.95
C GLY A 346 -27.71 11.71 8.00
N ALA A 347 -27.00 10.90 8.79
CA ALA A 347 -26.06 11.35 9.82
C ALA A 347 -24.61 11.38 9.32
N ASP A 348 -23.78 12.19 9.98
CA ASP A 348 -22.32 12.07 9.92
C ASP A 348 -21.87 11.00 10.92
N VAL A 349 -20.94 10.13 10.53
CA VAL A 349 -20.49 9.01 11.36
C VAL A 349 -18.99 9.03 11.56
N GLY A 350 -18.56 9.05 12.82
CA GLY A 350 -17.17 8.86 13.22
C GLY A 350 -16.95 7.46 13.80
N ILE A 351 -16.01 6.71 13.24
CA ILE A 351 -15.70 5.34 13.66
C ILE A 351 -14.34 5.31 14.33
N ILE A 352 -14.33 4.90 15.59
CA ILE A 352 -13.10 4.54 16.31
C ILE A 352 -12.88 3.05 16.09
N TRP A 353 -12.05 2.75 15.09
CA TRP A 353 -11.71 1.38 14.77
C TRP A 353 -10.56 0.92 15.66
N ASN A 354 -10.73 -0.29 16.18
CA ASN A 354 -9.77 -1.08 16.96
C ASN A 354 -8.37 -0.45 17.10
N GLY A 355 -8.04 0.01 18.32
CA GLY A 355 -6.81 0.79 18.57
C GLY A 355 -5.74 0.05 19.34
N ASN A 356 -6.02 -1.17 19.81
CA ASN A 356 -5.15 -1.93 20.68
C ASN A 356 -4.42 -3.07 19.95
N GLU A 357 -4.63 -3.31 18.66
CA GLU A 357 -4.02 -4.44 17.94
C GLU A 357 -2.51 -4.49 18.05
N HIS A 358 -1.86 -3.33 17.95
CA HIS A 358 -0.42 -3.24 18.08
C HIS A 358 0.06 -3.71 19.47
N LEU A 359 -0.76 -3.57 20.52
CA LEU A 359 -0.47 -4.10 21.85
C LEU A 359 -0.94 -5.56 21.96
N ALA A 360 -2.13 -5.89 21.50
CA ALA A 360 -2.69 -7.24 21.59
C ALA A 360 -1.86 -8.29 20.82
N LEU A 361 -1.10 -7.88 19.80
CA LEU A 361 -0.24 -8.77 19.02
C LEU A 361 1.23 -8.70 19.43
N TYR A 362 1.71 -7.56 19.96
CA TYR A 362 3.14 -7.29 20.11
C TYR A 362 3.52 -6.58 21.43
N PHE A 363 2.68 -6.59 22.45
CA PHE A 363 3.01 -5.94 23.73
C PHE A 363 4.15 -6.64 24.46
N PHE A 364 4.09 -7.97 24.59
CA PHE A 364 5.21 -8.76 25.09
C PHE A 364 6.21 -9.00 23.96
N GLU A 365 7.49 -8.94 24.32
CA GLU A 365 8.57 -9.12 23.36
C GLU A 365 8.57 -10.56 22.83
N ALA A 366 8.81 -10.72 21.53
CA ALA A 366 9.03 -12.04 20.94
C ALA A 366 10.36 -12.63 21.43
N GLU A 367 10.50 -13.96 21.37
CA GLU A 367 11.75 -14.66 21.73
C GLU A 367 12.98 -14.04 21.07
N THR A 368 12.84 -13.65 19.81
CA THR A 368 13.81 -12.81 19.09
C THR A 368 13.25 -11.39 19.00
N PRO A 369 13.84 -10.41 19.72
CA PRO A 369 13.46 -9.00 19.58
C PRO A 369 13.49 -8.58 18.12
N PHE A 370 12.49 -7.80 17.71
CA PHE A 370 12.39 -7.33 16.34
C PHE A 370 12.21 -5.82 16.26
N ASP A 371 12.62 -5.27 15.13
CA ASP A 371 12.34 -3.89 14.78
C ASP A 371 12.07 -3.79 13.28
N PHE A 372 11.49 -2.68 12.85
CA PHE A 372 11.21 -2.40 11.45
C PHE A 372 11.35 -0.92 11.17
N LEU A 373 11.38 -0.59 9.89
CA LEU A 373 11.54 0.79 9.47
C LEU A 373 10.19 1.52 9.50
N SER A 374 10.23 2.75 9.98
CA SER A 374 9.05 3.60 10.10
C SER A 374 9.31 4.96 9.48
N ALA A 375 8.28 5.49 8.83
CA ALA A 375 8.25 6.87 8.35
C ALA A 375 8.25 7.88 9.50
N HIS A 376 7.73 7.48 10.67
CA HIS A 376 7.43 8.38 11.79
C HIS A 376 8.46 8.32 12.91
N VAL A 377 9.03 7.14 13.17
CA VAL A 377 9.99 6.92 14.27
C VAL A 377 11.34 6.49 13.70
N ARG A 378 12.37 7.30 13.95
CA ARG A 378 13.74 7.06 13.44
C ARG A 378 14.60 6.22 14.39
N THR A 379 14.25 6.14 15.66
CA THR A 379 14.95 5.34 16.66
C THR A 379 14.88 3.87 16.27
N MET A 380 16.01 3.18 16.30
CA MET A 380 16.13 1.75 15.96
C MET A 380 16.77 1.00 17.13
N ASN A 381 16.28 -0.21 17.41
CA ASN A 381 16.95 -1.14 18.32
C ASN A 381 18.08 -1.87 17.57
N PRO A 382 19.37 -1.62 17.86
CA PRO A 382 20.48 -2.17 17.10
C PRO A 382 20.68 -3.68 17.29
N SER A 383 20.13 -4.27 18.36
CA SER A 383 20.19 -5.72 18.62
C SER A 383 18.96 -6.47 18.10
N ALA A 384 17.98 -5.77 17.53
CA ALA A 384 16.76 -6.39 17.05
C ALA A 384 16.89 -6.97 15.64
N GLN A 385 16.20 -8.08 15.39
CA GLN A 385 16.03 -8.62 14.05
C GLN A 385 15.15 -7.68 13.22
N MET A 386 15.64 -7.25 12.06
CA MET A 386 14.82 -6.47 11.13
C MET A 386 13.67 -7.32 10.56
N LYS A 387 12.45 -6.79 10.65
CA LYS A 387 11.25 -7.33 10.01
C LYS A 387 10.75 -6.36 8.95
N SER A 388 10.09 -6.90 7.94
CA SER A 388 9.46 -6.07 6.92
C SER A 388 8.23 -5.37 7.47
N GLN A 389 8.01 -4.12 7.04
CA GLN A 389 6.77 -3.43 7.35
C GLN A 389 5.60 -4.16 6.68
N ALA A 390 5.80 -4.73 5.48
CA ALA A 390 4.77 -5.48 4.76
C ALA A 390 4.25 -6.71 5.53
N ALA A 391 5.11 -7.51 6.15
CA ALA A 391 4.66 -8.68 6.93
C ALA A 391 3.81 -8.26 8.14
N ILE A 392 4.21 -7.18 8.82
CA ILE A 392 3.45 -6.63 9.94
C ILE A 392 2.08 -6.09 9.46
N ARG A 393 2.07 -5.36 8.33
CA ARG A 393 0.83 -4.87 7.70
C ARG A 393 -0.09 -6.03 7.33
N HIS A 394 0.44 -7.11 6.76
CA HIS A 394 -0.34 -8.30 6.44
C HIS A 394 -0.97 -8.91 7.70
N ARG A 395 -0.24 -8.97 8.81
CA ARG A 395 -0.78 -9.44 10.09
C ARG A 395 -1.91 -8.54 10.61
N PHE A 396 -1.77 -7.22 10.56
CA PHE A 396 -2.86 -6.29 10.90
C PHE A 396 -4.04 -6.41 9.93
N GLN A 397 -3.77 -6.63 8.64
CA GLN A 397 -4.82 -6.81 7.63
C GLN A 397 -5.73 -7.99 7.98
N GLN A 398 -5.13 -9.15 8.24
CA GLN A 398 -5.85 -10.37 8.61
C GLN A 398 -6.59 -10.27 9.94
N THR A 399 -6.00 -9.60 10.92
CA THR A 399 -6.55 -9.57 12.29
C THR A 399 -7.60 -8.48 12.49
N SER A 400 -7.66 -7.49 11.59
CA SER A 400 -8.52 -6.32 11.80
C SER A 400 -9.04 -5.63 10.55
N PHE A 401 -8.17 -5.33 9.58
CA PHE A 401 -8.58 -4.47 8.49
C PHE A 401 -9.45 -5.16 7.44
N ASP A 402 -9.41 -6.50 7.35
CA ASP A 402 -10.36 -7.26 6.51
C ASP A 402 -11.81 -7.05 7.01
N THR A 403 -12.00 -7.11 8.33
CA THR A 403 -13.29 -6.82 8.97
C THR A 403 -13.67 -5.35 8.79
N LEU A 404 -12.72 -4.42 8.94
CA LEU A 404 -12.97 -3.00 8.68
C LEU A 404 -13.45 -2.78 7.24
N ASP A 405 -12.84 -3.46 6.27
CA ASP A 405 -13.21 -3.32 4.85
C ASP A 405 -14.67 -3.75 4.61
N VAL A 406 -15.13 -4.81 5.28
CA VAL A 406 -16.53 -5.26 5.25
C VAL A 406 -17.45 -4.22 5.90
N VAL A 407 -17.09 -3.71 7.08
CA VAL A 407 -17.86 -2.69 7.81
C VAL A 407 -18.01 -1.41 6.98
N LEU A 408 -16.93 -0.91 6.41
CA LEU A 408 -16.96 0.30 5.60
C LEU A 408 -17.80 0.14 4.33
N LYS A 409 -17.72 -1.03 3.67
CA LYS A 409 -18.59 -1.34 2.52
C LYS A 409 -20.07 -1.34 2.91
N ARG A 410 -20.40 -1.92 4.07
CA ARG A 410 -21.76 -1.98 4.59
C ARG A 410 -22.32 -0.59 4.92
N LEU A 411 -21.52 0.23 5.61
CA LEU A 411 -21.93 1.60 5.96
C LEU A 411 -22.06 2.50 4.72
N ALA A 412 -21.23 2.31 3.69
CA ALA A 412 -21.30 3.08 2.46
C ALA A 412 -22.64 2.91 1.71
N THR A 413 -23.38 1.82 1.94
CA THR A 413 -24.70 1.58 1.34
C THR A 413 -25.87 2.12 2.18
N GLY A 414 -25.61 2.64 3.38
CA GLY A 414 -26.64 2.95 4.38
C GLY A 414 -27.28 4.34 4.29
N GLY A 415 -26.96 5.16 3.28
CA GLY A 415 -27.50 6.52 3.16
C GLY A 415 -26.97 7.51 4.20
N LEU A 416 -25.74 7.30 4.68
CA LEU A 416 -25.02 8.20 5.60
C LEU A 416 -24.52 9.43 4.83
N ASN A 417 -24.32 10.56 5.52
CA ASN A 417 -23.82 11.79 4.91
C ASN A 417 -22.30 11.76 4.70
N ARG A 418 -21.52 11.69 5.80
CA ARG A 418 -20.06 11.54 5.77
C ARG A 418 -19.62 10.46 6.75
N ILE A 419 -18.51 9.80 6.43
CA ILE A 419 -17.88 8.83 7.31
C ILE A 419 -16.43 9.26 7.57
N ALA A 420 -16.02 9.19 8.84
CA ALA A 420 -14.63 9.39 9.25
C ALA A 420 -14.11 8.19 10.05
N LEU A 421 -12.88 7.76 9.75
CA LEU A 421 -12.09 6.96 10.69
C LEU A 421 -11.37 7.89 11.65
N ILE A 422 -11.39 7.57 12.95
CA ILE A 422 -10.81 8.39 14.01
C ILE A 422 -9.63 7.66 14.63
N GLY A 423 -8.48 8.34 14.67
CA GLY A 423 -7.26 7.81 15.24
C GLY A 423 -7.35 7.47 16.73
N THR A 424 -6.51 6.55 17.17
CA THR A 424 -6.51 5.97 18.52
C THR A 424 -5.27 6.41 19.30
N PRO A 425 -5.31 6.44 20.65
CA PRO A 425 -4.21 6.99 21.44
C PRO A 425 -2.85 6.34 21.11
N PRO A 426 -1.75 7.10 21.08
CA PRO A 426 -0.41 6.56 21.00
C PRO A 426 -0.09 5.62 22.18
N PRO A 427 0.90 4.73 22.04
CA PRO A 427 1.37 3.92 23.14
C PRO A 427 2.05 4.76 24.21
N LYS A 428 2.23 4.10 25.35
CA LYS A 428 2.91 4.60 26.54
C LYS A 428 4.41 4.26 26.44
N GLY A 429 5.27 5.26 26.59
CA GLY A 429 6.72 5.14 26.36
C GLY A 429 7.55 4.53 27.50
N ASP A 430 6.98 4.40 28.69
CA ASP A 430 7.70 3.97 29.90
C ASP A 430 7.31 2.54 30.30
N ASN A 431 8.20 1.59 30.00
CA ASN A 431 8.01 0.16 30.27
C ASN A 431 7.98 -0.17 31.77
N GLU A 432 8.71 0.57 32.61
CA GLU A 432 8.75 0.33 34.05
C GLU A 432 7.40 0.68 34.68
N ALA A 433 6.84 1.85 34.34
CA ALA A 433 5.51 2.21 34.78
C ALA A 433 4.42 1.30 34.20
N LEU A 434 4.55 0.87 32.95
CA LEU A 434 3.63 -0.10 32.36
C LEU A 434 3.63 -1.42 33.14
N ARG A 435 4.80 -1.88 33.62
CA ARG A 435 4.89 -3.11 34.41
C ARG A 435 4.08 -3.05 35.70
N ALA A 436 4.08 -1.91 36.38
CA ALA A 436 3.24 -1.71 37.58
C ALA A 436 1.73 -1.80 37.25
N LEU A 437 1.31 -1.39 36.05
CA LEU A 437 -0.09 -1.45 35.62
C LEU A 437 -0.51 -2.86 35.15
N LEU A 438 0.42 -3.72 34.73
CA LEU A 438 0.08 -5.07 34.24
C LEU A 438 -0.53 -5.96 35.33
N GLN A 439 -0.13 -5.78 36.58
CA GLN A 439 -0.58 -6.61 37.70
C GLN A 439 -2.10 -6.52 37.93
N THR A 440 -2.73 -5.44 37.50
CA THR A 440 -4.17 -5.21 37.65
C THR A 440 -4.98 -5.53 36.39
N GLU A 441 -4.35 -6.02 35.33
CA GLU A 441 -4.97 -6.24 34.02
C GLU A 441 -5.04 -7.73 33.67
N GLU A 442 -6.18 -8.37 33.97
CA GLU A 442 -6.39 -9.82 33.78
C GLU A 442 -6.02 -10.32 32.38
N PHE A 443 -6.29 -9.53 31.33
CA PHE A 443 -5.93 -9.88 29.97
C PHE A 443 -4.43 -10.16 29.82
N PHE A 444 -3.58 -9.27 30.34
CA PHE A 444 -2.13 -9.40 30.24
C PHE A 444 -1.58 -10.46 31.18
N VAL A 445 -2.18 -10.64 32.36
CA VAL A 445 -1.82 -11.72 33.30
C VAL A 445 -2.05 -13.08 32.64
N ASN A 446 -3.23 -13.28 32.06
CA ASN A 446 -3.58 -14.54 31.39
C ASN A 446 -2.71 -14.78 30.15
N TRP A 447 -2.44 -13.73 29.36
CA TRP A 447 -1.57 -13.85 28.19
C TRP A 447 -0.13 -14.20 28.58
N ALA A 448 0.45 -13.54 29.59
CA ALA A 448 1.79 -13.87 30.07
C ALA A 448 1.87 -15.32 30.56
N ALA A 449 0.87 -15.78 31.32
CA ALA A 449 0.80 -17.15 31.81
C ALA A 449 0.73 -18.18 30.66
N GLN A 450 0.00 -17.89 29.58
CA GLN A 450 -0.05 -18.74 28.38
C GLN A 450 1.30 -18.84 27.67
N LEU A 451 2.13 -17.79 27.77
CA LEU A 451 3.51 -17.80 27.26
C LEU A 451 4.49 -18.46 28.25
N GLY A 452 4.03 -18.97 29.39
CA GLY A 452 4.89 -19.56 30.42
C GLY A 452 5.66 -18.54 31.27
N HIS A 453 5.22 -17.27 31.26
CA HIS A 453 5.86 -16.19 32.00
C HIS A 453 4.93 -15.56 33.06
N SER A 454 5.51 -14.82 34.00
CA SER A 454 4.79 -13.88 34.87
C SER A 454 4.84 -12.48 34.27
N VAL A 455 3.82 -11.66 34.50
CA VAL A 455 3.83 -10.23 34.10
C VAL A 455 4.96 -9.42 34.75
N GLU A 456 5.55 -9.93 35.85
CA GLU A 456 6.70 -9.32 36.51
C GLU A 456 8.00 -9.48 35.72
N THR A 457 8.15 -10.59 34.99
CA THR A 457 9.41 -11.01 34.36
C THR A 457 9.35 -11.05 32.84
N VAL A 458 8.15 -11.15 32.26
CA VAL A 458 7.99 -11.15 30.81
C VAL A 458 8.57 -9.86 30.21
N PRO A 459 9.45 -9.95 29.21
CA PRO A 459 9.96 -8.78 28.52
C PRO A 459 8.83 -8.03 27.81
N ILE A 460 8.82 -6.71 27.95
CA ILE A 460 7.88 -5.82 27.25
C ILE A 460 8.62 -5.29 26.03
N THR A 461 7.98 -5.39 24.86
CA THR A 461 8.53 -4.89 23.59
C THR A 461 9.01 -3.45 23.74
N ASP A 462 10.16 -3.16 23.13
CA ASP A 462 10.76 -1.84 23.08
C ASP A 462 9.71 -0.74 22.78
N PRO A 463 9.68 0.35 23.56
CA PRO A 463 8.67 1.39 23.41
C PRO A 463 8.65 1.99 22.01
N TYR A 464 9.80 2.20 21.37
CA TYR A 464 9.86 2.75 20.02
C TYR A 464 9.33 1.76 18.99
N VAL A 465 9.55 0.45 19.16
CA VAL A 465 8.90 -0.58 18.32
C VAL A 465 7.37 -0.50 18.47
N ARG A 466 6.86 -0.40 19.72
CA ARG A 466 5.41 -0.23 19.96
C ARG A 466 4.87 1.06 19.33
N LEU A 467 5.63 2.15 19.34
CA LEU A 467 5.28 3.41 18.68
C LEU A 467 5.25 3.29 17.16
N LYS A 468 6.22 2.59 16.56
CA LYS A 468 6.22 2.28 15.12
C LYS A 468 5.00 1.48 14.72
N LEU A 469 4.65 0.46 15.49
CA LEU A 469 3.47 -0.38 15.24
C LEU A 469 2.17 0.44 15.32
N TRP A 470 2.08 1.37 16.28
CA TRP A 470 0.94 2.27 16.38
C TRP A 470 0.82 3.19 15.17
N TYR A 471 1.92 3.86 14.78
CA TYR A 471 1.92 4.70 13.58
C TYR A 471 1.55 3.92 12.32
N LEU A 472 2.05 2.69 12.18
CA LEU A 472 1.71 1.80 11.07
C LEU A 472 0.19 1.54 11.01
N LEU A 473 -0.43 1.30 12.15
CA LEU A 473 -1.88 1.12 12.26
C LEU A 473 -2.64 2.40 11.90
N GLN A 474 -2.18 3.58 12.33
CA GLN A 474 -2.78 4.85 11.93
C GLN A 474 -2.67 5.10 10.42
N ASP A 475 -1.51 4.82 9.83
CA ASP A 475 -1.27 4.94 8.38
C ASP A 475 -2.22 4.02 7.60
N MET A 476 -2.35 2.77 8.03
CA MET A 476 -3.28 1.82 7.42
C MET A 476 -4.74 2.32 7.48
N GLN A 477 -5.18 2.91 8.60
CA GLN A 477 -6.53 3.50 8.67
C GLN A 477 -6.69 4.69 7.71
N ALA A 478 -5.71 5.59 7.68
CA ALA A 478 -5.72 6.74 6.79
C ALA A 478 -5.77 6.34 5.31
N GLU A 479 -5.00 5.31 4.93
CA GLU A 479 -5.00 4.75 3.58
C GLU A 479 -6.36 4.16 3.20
N LYS A 480 -6.99 3.37 4.08
CA LYS A 480 -8.32 2.78 3.83
C LYS A 480 -9.42 3.82 3.70
N ALA A 481 -9.37 4.88 4.52
CA ALA A 481 -10.28 6.02 4.41
C ALA A 481 -10.10 6.72 3.06
N ARG A 482 -8.86 7.09 2.72
CA ARG A 482 -8.53 7.78 1.46
C ARG A 482 -8.95 6.98 0.23
N ALA A 483 -8.70 5.67 0.21
CA ALA A 483 -9.06 4.80 -0.91
C ALA A 483 -10.58 4.75 -1.20
N ARG A 484 -11.40 5.18 -0.23
CA ARG A 484 -12.87 5.20 -0.31
C ARG A 484 -13.46 6.62 -0.31
N GLY A 485 -12.61 7.65 -0.37
CA GLY A 485 -13.06 9.05 -0.26
C GLY A 485 -13.63 9.42 1.12
N LEU A 486 -13.27 8.67 2.17
CA LEU A 486 -13.70 8.93 3.55
C LEU A 486 -12.69 9.84 4.26
N MET A 487 -13.13 10.47 5.35
CA MET A 487 -12.25 11.26 6.20
C MET A 487 -11.38 10.37 7.10
N PHE A 488 -10.17 10.82 7.38
CA PHE A 488 -9.37 10.32 8.49
C PHE A 488 -9.06 11.48 9.44
N ILE A 489 -9.41 11.32 10.71
CA ILE A 489 -9.20 12.32 11.76
C ILE A 489 -8.00 11.84 12.61
N PRO A 490 -6.80 12.39 12.40
CA PRO A 490 -5.60 11.95 13.11
C PRO A 490 -5.63 12.38 14.57
N VAL A 491 -4.85 11.69 15.41
CA VAL A 491 -4.62 12.11 16.79
C VAL A 491 -3.81 13.41 16.82
N PRO A 492 -4.26 14.46 17.54
CA PRO A 492 -3.53 15.71 17.67
C PRO A 492 -2.13 15.53 18.29
N LYS A 493 -1.15 16.32 17.84
CA LYS A 493 0.20 16.30 18.43
C LYS A 493 0.23 16.78 19.88
N GLU A 494 -0.75 17.57 20.32
CA GLU A 494 -0.80 18.10 21.69
C GLU A 494 -0.95 17.03 22.78
N VAL A 495 -1.44 15.84 22.43
CA VAL A 495 -1.52 14.70 23.36
C VAL A 495 -0.24 13.86 23.41
N GLN A 496 0.73 14.17 22.56
CA GLN A 496 1.99 13.46 22.44
C GLN A 496 3.13 14.19 23.16
N ASP A 497 4.04 13.46 23.77
CA ASP A 497 5.31 14.00 24.27
C ASP A 497 6.30 14.29 23.12
N ALA A 498 7.54 14.63 23.46
CA ALA A 498 8.56 15.00 22.48
C ALA A 498 8.94 13.84 21.53
N ASP A 499 8.79 12.59 21.99
CA ASP A 499 9.14 11.39 21.24
C ASP A 499 7.93 10.80 20.50
N GLY A 500 6.73 11.33 20.74
CA GLY A 500 5.48 10.92 20.08
C GLY A 500 4.63 9.95 20.91
N PHE A 501 5.04 9.61 22.13
CA PHE A 501 4.25 8.77 23.03
C PHE A 501 3.11 9.57 23.66
N LEU A 502 2.09 8.87 24.15
CA LEU A 502 0.99 9.51 24.87
C LEU A 502 1.53 10.15 26.16
N LYS A 503 1.28 11.45 26.37
CA LYS A 503 1.73 12.15 27.59
C LYS A 503 1.16 11.52 28.86
N ARG A 504 1.93 11.56 29.94
CA ARG A 504 1.59 10.90 31.21
C ARG A 504 0.25 11.36 31.79
N GLU A 505 -0.10 12.64 31.66
CA GLU A 505 -1.39 13.15 32.15
C GLU A 505 -2.62 12.54 31.44
N PHE A 506 -2.42 11.86 30.31
CA PHE A 506 -3.49 11.21 29.54
C PHE A 506 -3.60 9.71 29.78
N TRP A 507 -2.76 9.13 30.64
CA TRP A 507 -2.79 7.68 30.91
C TRP A 507 -4.00 7.30 31.75
N GLN A 508 -4.53 6.10 31.51
CA GLN A 508 -5.57 5.48 32.34
C GLN A 508 -5.13 4.10 32.83
N ASP A 509 -4.93 3.18 31.89
CA ASP A 509 -4.49 1.81 32.11
C ASP A 509 -3.41 1.45 31.07
N VAL A 510 -2.98 0.20 30.95
CA VAL A 510 -1.95 -0.21 29.96
C VAL A 510 -2.31 0.22 28.54
N THR A 511 -3.58 0.17 28.16
CA THR A 511 -4.04 0.32 26.78
C THR A 511 -4.78 1.62 26.52
N HIS A 512 -5.66 2.06 27.42
CA HIS A 512 -6.53 3.20 27.22
C HIS A 512 -5.91 4.53 27.69
N ALA A 513 -6.44 5.60 27.12
CA ALA A 513 -6.25 6.97 27.57
C ALA A 513 -7.46 7.41 28.41
N ASN A 514 -7.25 8.41 29.26
CA ASN A 514 -8.28 8.89 30.18
C ASN A 514 -9.23 9.92 29.56
N ARG A 515 -10.13 10.48 30.38
CA ARG A 515 -11.13 11.47 29.96
C ARG A 515 -10.51 12.78 29.45
N ALA A 516 -9.34 13.19 29.94
CA ALA A 516 -8.69 14.41 29.46
C ALA A 516 -8.26 14.26 27.98
N TYR A 517 -7.73 13.10 27.60
CA TYR A 517 -7.50 12.76 26.18
C TYR A 517 -8.81 12.74 25.40
N GLY A 518 -9.85 12.15 25.99
CA GLY A 518 -11.19 12.10 25.41
C GLY A 518 -11.73 13.48 25.05
N ASN A 519 -11.53 14.48 25.90
CA ASN A 519 -11.95 15.86 25.66
C ASN A 519 -11.20 16.49 24.48
N VAL A 520 -9.90 16.24 24.34
CA VAL A 520 -9.10 16.71 23.19
C VAL A 520 -9.60 16.09 21.89
N MET A 521 -9.84 14.77 21.89
CA MET A 521 -10.36 14.08 20.71
C MET A 521 -11.78 14.52 20.37
N TYR A 522 -12.63 14.77 21.37
CA TYR A 522 -13.98 15.31 21.18
C TYR A 522 -13.95 16.60 20.35
N GLU A 523 -13.13 17.57 20.76
CA GLU A 523 -12.96 18.85 20.05
C GLU A 523 -12.37 18.68 18.66
N THR A 524 -11.46 17.73 18.52
CA THR A 524 -10.81 17.44 17.24
C THR A 524 -11.81 16.87 16.24
N VAL A 525 -12.66 15.95 16.68
CA VAL A 525 -13.71 15.35 15.86
C VAL A 525 -14.77 16.38 15.50
N LEU A 526 -15.27 17.14 16.47
CA LEU A 526 -16.27 18.18 16.24
C LEU A 526 -15.76 19.24 15.22
N ARG A 527 -14.52 19.71 15.38
CA ARG A 527 -13.88 20.64 14.42
C ARG A 527 -13.70 20.04 13.03
N ALA A 528 -13.49 18.73 12.92
CA ALA A 528 -13.30 18.09 11.62
C ALA A 528 -14.60 18.00 10.82
N PHE A 529 -15.73 17.72 11.47
CA PHE A 529 -17.04 17.66 10.82
C PHE A 529 -17.68 19.04 10.61
N ASN A 530 -17.28 20.07 11.36
CA ASN A 530 -17.74 21.45 11.12
C ASN A 530 -16.99 22.18 9.99
N LYS A 531 -15.99 21.54 9.38
CA LYS A 531 -15.34 21.98 8.15
C LYS A 531 -16.01 21.33 6.95
#